data_AF-A0A6I9PG02-F1
#
_entry.id   AF-A0A6I9PG02-F1
#
_cell.length_a   1.000
_cell.length_b   1.000
_cell.length_c   1.000
_cell.angle_alpha   90.00
_cell.angle_beta   90.00
_cell.angle_gamma   90.00
#
_symmetry.space_group_name_H-M   'P 1'
#
loop_
_entity.id
_entity.type
_entity.pdbx_description
1 polymer ?
#
loop_
_entity_poly.entity_id
_entity_poly.type
_entity_poly.pdbx_seq_one_letter_code
_entity_poly.pdbx_strand_id
1 'polypeptide(L)'
;MDDFVCNILTEWNLSEWIQTFKDHEVDKESLFCLEDHHIAALIPKVGRQSIFQKNLRLLKEEQNTTDPETSESSVEVCPSTSKTNDKGKRKLDLQDESSQSPARKRPREDKQVTKREEVILSKVKNIMSCVLDKLPDQDDKFNKFLKNNIKHLETDKREVVGVFGRTGAGKSSLINAVIGVQDLLPSGDISACTSVMIKVEANMRNPKYEAEIEFITKEDWKEELWTLFNFLGDDDDQEKDEDYLDSVETLSMLYGEEWRNKSPENLMDKKFFREIPEFLSSKSKILTSDTAKELSAELVKYTRSESKEEDAQDVKRWYWPLVKCVTFRVPKNDFLRHVTLVDLPGNGDRNKSRDRMWKKVVGSCSTVWIVAEINRAASEKESWEILKESCSLMGNGGECRQIHFICTKSDIIGRSGNQ
;
A
#
# COMPACT_ATOMS: atom_id res chain seq x y z
N MET A 1 15.96 4.77 35.60
CA MET A 1 14.98 4.55 34.53
C MET A 1 14.88 5.83 33.72
N ASP A 2 15.08 5.72 32.41
CA ASP A 2 14.99 6.83 31.46
C ASP A 2 13.51 7.14 31.16
N ASP A 3 13.15 8.42 30.99
CA ASP A 3 11.78 8.86 30.64
C ASP A 3 11.30 8.17 29.35
N PHE A 4 12.25 7.82 28.48
CA PHE A 4 12.03 7.01 27.29
C PHE A 4 11.36 5.66 27.57
N VAL A 5 11.84 4.90 28.57
CA VAL A 5 11.31 3.55 28.87
C VAL A 5 9.90 3.65 29.46
N CYS A 6 9.65 4.66 30.30
CA CYS A 6 8.32 4.93 30.85
C CYS A 6 7.30 5.27 29.74
N ASN A 7 7.70 6.14 28.81
CA ASN A 7 6.85 6.55 27.68
C ASN A 7 6.53 5.36 26.78
N ILE A 8 7.54 4.55 26.43
CA ILE A 8 7.34 3.35 25.60
C ILE A 8 6.44 2.32 26.27
N LEU A 9 6.63 2.04 27.56
CA LEU A 9 5.75 1.12 28.28
C LEU A 9 4.32 1.65 28.36
N THR A 10 4.14 2.96 28.42
CA THR A 10 2.81 3.59 28.38
C THR A 10 2.17 3.47 27.00
N GLU A 11 2.93 3.78 25.93
CA GLU A 11 2.48 3.65 24.54
C GLU A 11 2.12 2.20 24.18
N TRP A 12 2.84 1.23 24.73
CA TRP A 12 2.58 -0.21 24.50
C TRP A 12 1.48 -0.77 25.41
N ASN A 13 0.80 0.08 26.18
CA ASN A 13 -0.25 -0.30 27.12
C ASN A 13 0.23 -1.33 28.17
N LEU A 14 1.46 -1.14 28.67
CA LEU A 14 2.17 -1.95 29.65
C LEU A 14 2.59 -1.12 30.88
N SER A 15 1.87 -0.03 31.16
CA SER A 15 2.15 0.89 32.27
C SER A 15 2.16 0.20 33.64
N GLU A 16 1.43 -0.91 33.80
CA GLU A 16 1.41 -1.75 35.01
C GLU A 16 2.80 -2.32 35.37
N TRP A 17 3.73 -2.44 34.41
CA TRP A 17 5.08 -2.98 34.61
C TRP A 17 6.16 -1.90 34.75
N ILE A 18 5.81 -0.60 34.72
CA ILE A 18 6.79 0.50 34.85
C ILE A 18 7.60 0.38 36.13
N GLN A 19 6.95 0.10 37.27
CA GLN A 19 7.66 -0.04 38.54
C GLN A 19 8.60 -1.25 38.52
N THR A 20 8.20 -2.37 37.91
CA THR A 20 9.06 -3.56 37.77
C THR A 20 10.30 -3.28 36.93
N PHE A 21 10.15 -2.57 35.80
CA PHE A 21 11.29 -2.15 34.98
C PHE A 21 12.20 -1.16 35.71
N LYS A 22 11.62 -0.29 36.55
CA LYS A 22 12.37 0.63 37.42
C LYS A 22 13.19 -0.12 38.48
N ASP A 23 12.59 -1.11 39.12
CA ASP A 23 13.21 -1.92 40.18
C ASP A 23 14.35 -2.81 39.63
N HIS A 24 14.28 -3.17 38.35
CA HIS A 24 15.33 -3.92 37.64
C HIS A 24 16.30 -3.00 36.88
N GLU A 25 16.24 -1.70 37.13
CA GLU A 25 17.13 -0.68 36.55
C GLU A 25 17.19 -0.70 35.01
N VAL A 26 16.09 -1.08 34.34
CA VAL A 26 16.03 -1.09 32.88
C VAL A 26 15.95 0.36 32.36
N ASP A 27 17.01 0.76 31.66
CA ASP A 27 17.16 2.02 30.95
C ASP A 27 17.09 1.82 29.42
N LYS A 28 17.25 2.90 28.66
CA LYS A 28 17.14 2.85 27.20
C LYS A 28 18.13 1.86 26.57
N GLU A 29 19.39 1.82 27.03
CA GLU A 29 20.41 0.94 26.45
C GLU A 29 20.14 -0.53 26.81
N SER A 30 19.88 -0.82 28.08
CA SER A 30 19.58 -2.18 28.54
C SER A 30 18.27 -2.74 27.97
N LEU A 31 17.28 -1.88 27.66
CA LEU A 31 16.05 -2.26 26.95
C LEU A 31 16.35 -2.96 25.62
N PHE A 32 17.30 -2.43 24.84
CA PHE A 32 17.70 -3.03 23.56
C PHE A 32 18.53 -4.32 23.73
N CYS A 33 19.06 -4.59 24.92
CA CYS A 33 19.78 -5.81 25.24
C CYS A 33 18.91 -6.92 25.86
N LEU A 34 17.62 -6.67 26.11
CA LEU A 34 16.72 -7.68 26.66
C LEU A 34 16.55 -8.86 25.70
N GLU A 35 16.66 -10.06 26.28
CA GLU A 35 16.41 -11.36 25.66
C GLU A 35 15.16 -11.99 26.25
N ASP A 36 14.60 -13.02 25.61
CA ASP A 36 13.31 -13.62 26.00
C ASP A 36 13.25 -14.06 27.46
N HIS A 37 14.35 -14.56 28.01
CA HIS A 37 14.42 -14.98 29.42
C HIS A 37 14.39 -13.79 30.40
N HIS A 38 14.98 -12.65 30.02
CA HIS A 38 14.90 -11.40 30.79
C HIS A 38 13.47 -10.82 30.73
N ILE A 39 12.83 -10.86 29.56
CA ILE A 39 11.47 -10.37 29.36
C ILE A 39 10.48 -11.21 30.17
N ALA A 40 10.68 -12.53 30.22
CA ALA A 40 9.85 -13.44 31.00
C ALA A 40 9.92 -13.15 32.52
N ALA A 41 11.06 -12.67 33.01
CA ALA A 41 11.22 -12.27 34.41
C ALA A 41 10.56 -10.91 34.70
N LEU A 42 10.58 -9.98 33.75
CA LEU A 42 10.03 -8.62 33.90
C LEU A 42 8.51 -8.57 33.74
N ILE A 43 7.94 -9.41 32.88
CA ILE A 43 6.51 -9.44 32.58
C ILE A 43 6.05 -10.89 32.70
N PRO A 44 5.53 -11.39 33.82
CA PRO A 44 5.15 -12.80 33.95
C PRO A 44 3.94 -13.25 33.11
N LYS A 45 3.09 -12.31 32.66
CA LYS A 45 1.88 -12.63 31.87
C LYS A 45 2.26 -12.89 30.41
N VAL A 46 2.13 -14.14 29.95
CA VAL A 46 2.52 -14.58 28.59
C VAL A 46 1.94 -13.70 27.47
N GLY A 47 0.67 -13.30 27.55
CA GLY A 47 0.07 -12.40 26.55
C GLY A 47 0.71 -11.01 26.51
N ARG A 48 1.06 -10.45 27.66
CA ARG A 48 1.75 -9.15 27.75
C ARG A 48 3.22 -9.27 27.32
N GLN A 49 3.87 -10.40 27.60
CA GLN A 49 5.23 -10.69 27.11
C GLN A 49 5.30 -10.64 25.59
N SER A 50 4.35 -11.30 24.89
CA SER A 50 4.35 -11.34 23.43
C SER A 50 4.14 -9.96 22.80
N ILE A 51 3.29 -9.11 23.40
CA ILE A 51 3.12 -7.71 22.98
C ILE A 51 4.43 -6.94 23.13
N PHE A 52 5.09 -7.06 24.29
CA PHE A 52 6.37 -6.42 24.55
C PHE A 52 7.47 -6.89 23.58
N GLN A 53 7.59 -8.20 23.35
CA GLN A 53 8.57 -8.79 22.43
C GLN A 53 8.38 -8.30 20.99
N LYS A 54 7.12 -8.24 20.51
CA LYS A 54 6.80 -7.72 19.18
C LYS A 54 7.21 -6.26 19.04
N ASN A 55 6.82 -5.42 19.99
CA ASN A 55 7.12 -3.99 19.91
C ASN A 55 8.61 -3.70 20.11
N LEU A 56 9.30 -4.47 20.97
CA LEU A 56 10.75 -4.37 21.14
C LEU A 56 11.50 -4.77 19.87
N ARG A 57 11.02 -5.78 19.13
CA ARG A 57 11.59 -6.16 17.83
C ARG A 57 11.44 -5.03 16.80
N LEU A 58 10.25 -4.43 16.71
CA LEU A 58 10.00 -3.28 15.83
C LEU A 58 10.90 -2.08 16.19
N LEU A 59 11.05 -1.78 17.49
CA LEU A 59 11.90 -0.69 17.97
C LEU A 59 13.38 -0.92 17.65
N LYS A 60 13.88 -2.17 17.76
CA LYS A 60 15.24 -2.56 17.37
C LYS A 60 15.47 -2.41 15.87
N GLU A 61 14.46 -2.69 15.05
CA GLU A 61 14.52 -2.53 13.60
C GLU A 61 14.58 -1.04 13.21
N GLU A 62 13.86 -0.15 13.92
CA GLU A 62 13.93 1.30 13.72
C GLU A 62 15.31 1.89 14.07
N GLN A 63 15.92 1.47 15.19
CA GLN A 63 17.20 2.02 15.63
C GLN A 63 18.36 1.68 14.67
N ASN A 64 18.36 0.48 14.09
CA ASN A 64 19.39 0.06 13.13
C ASN A 64 19.36 0.82 11.79
N THR A 65 18.34 1.63 11.55
CA THR A 65 18.22 2.46 10.33
C THR A 65 18.65 3.92 10.50
N THR A 66 19.05 4.35 11.71
CA THR A 66 19.11 5.78 12.06
C THR A 66 20.49 6.34 12.48
N ASP A 67 21.61 5.61 12.34
CA ASP A 67 22.97 6.18 12.51
C ASP A 67 23.80 6.02 11.22
N PRO A 68 24.57 7.03 10.72
CA PRO A 68 25.12 8.20 11.43
C PRO A 68 24.96 9.59 10.76
N GLU A 69 25.13 10.61 11.60
CA GLU A 69 25.64 11.98 11.37
C GLU A 69 24.85 12.98 10.48
N THR A 70 24.20 13.89 11.21
CA THR A 70 23.60 15.18 10.84
C THR A 70 24.39 16.03 9.84
N SER A 71 23.71 16.44 8.76
CA SER A 71 23.88 17.78 8.18
C SER A 71 22.52 18.34 7.76
N GLU A 72 22.08 19.41 8.43
CA GLU A 72 20.91 20.18 8.04
C GLU A 72 21.15 20.82 6.68
N SER A 73 20.29 20.55 5.69
CA SER A 73 20.11 21.45 4.56
C SER A 73 18.63 21.59 4.23
N SER A 74 18.16 22.82 4.34
CA SER A 74 16.83 23.28 3.94
C SER A 74 16.64 23.14 2.43
N VAL A 75 15.70 22.30 2.01
CA VAL A 75 15.33 22.12 0.59
C VAL A 75 14.19 23.07 0.23
N GLU A 76 14.48 23.97 -0.71
CA GLU A 76 13.55 24.96 -1.25
C GLU A 76 12.64 24.33 -2.32
N VAL A 77 11.32 24.35 -2.08
CA VAL A 77 10.30 23.83 -3.01
C VAL A 77 10.13 24.80 -4.18
N CYS A 78 10.51 24.39 -5.39
CA CYS A 78 10.32 25.18 -6.60
C CYS A 78 8.98 24.83 -7.30
N PRO A 79 8.04 25.77 -7.48
CA PRO A 79 6.87 25.57 -8.33
C PRO A 79 7.24 25.77 -9.80
N SER A 80 7.14 24.71 -10.60
CA SER A 80 7.21 24.82 -12.06
C SER A 80 5.89 25.38 -12.60
N THR A 81 5.83 26.70 -12.82
CA THR A 81 4.86 27.30 -13.75
C THR A 81 5.63 27.88 -14.93
N SER A 82 5.37 27.35 -16.12
CA SER A 82 5.86 27.88 -17.38
C SER A 82 5.27 29.27 -17.62
N LYS A 83 6.07 30.32 -17.38
CA LYS A 83 5.76 31.69 -17.79
C LYS A 83 6.64 32.07 -18.97
N THR A 84 6.12 31.94 -20.19
CA THR A 84 6.51 32.82 -21.30
C THR A 84 5.69 34.10 -21.18
N ASN A 85 6.36 35.19 -20.80
CA ASN A 85 5.82 36.53 -20.84
C ASN A 85 5.62 36.95 -22.31
N ASP A 86 4.40 37.29 -22.69
CA ASP A 86 4.19 38.33 -23.69
C ASP A 86 3.03 39.24 -23.28
N LYS A 87 3.31 40.54 -23.28
CA LYS A 87 2.39 41.61 -22.87
C LYS A 87 1.66 42.11 -24.12
N GLY A 88 0.39 41.76 -24.27
CA GLY A 88 -0.48 42.31 -25.33
C GLY A 88 -1.89 42.58 -24.83
N LYS A 89 -2.26 43.86 -24.72
CA LYS A 89 -3.59 44.38 -24.33
C LYS A 89 -4.71 43.92 -25.29
N ARG A 90 -5.89 43.57 -24.74
CA ARG A 90 -7.28 43.98 -25.16
C ARG A 90 -8.30 43.19 -24.31
N LYS A 91 -9.02 43.88 -23.42
CA LYS A 91 -10.40 44.39 -23.54
C LYS A 91 -11.45 43.26 -23.63
N LEU A 92 -12.20 43.13 -22.53
CA LEU A 92 -13.41 42.32 -22.38
C LEU A 92 -14.46 42.79 -23.38
N ASP A 93 -14.99 41.86 -24.17
CA ASP A 93 -16.36 41.90 -24.68
C ASP A 93 -16.97 40.51 -24.52
N LEU A 94 -18.13 40.49 -23.87
CA LEU A 94 -19.01 39.33 -23.71
C LEU A 94 -19.63 39.03 -25.07
N GLN A 95 -19.47 37.81 -25.58
CA GLN A 95 -20.49 37.20 -26.43
C GLN A 95 -20.42 35.67 -26.38
N ASP A 96 -21.59 35.14 -26.07
CA ASP A 96 -22.06 33.78 -26.11
C ASP A 96 -21.89 33.21 -27.53
N GLU A 97 -21.22 32.06 -27.69
CA GLU A 97 -21.61 31.08 -28.71
C GLU A 97 -20.96 29.70 -28.48
N SER A 98 -21.83 28.70 -28.51
CA SER A 98 -21.57 27.27 -28.47
C SER A 98 -20.63 26.82 -29.59
N SER A 99 -19.58 26.07 -29.24
CA SER A 99 -19.12 24.92 -30.06
C SER A 99 -18.19 24.00 -29.27
N GLN A 100 -18.65 22.78 -29.00
CA GLN A 100 -17.80 21.66 -28.59
C GLN A 100 -16.82 21.33 -29.72
N SER A 101 -15.53 21.31 -29.42
CA SER A 101 -14.52 20.61 -30.22
C SER A 101 -13.77 19.61 -29.34
N PRO A 102 -13.77 18.30 -29.65
CA PRO A 102 -13.06 17.32 -28.84
C PRO A 102 -11.55 17.45 -29.04
N ALA A 103 -10.81 17.36 -27.94
CA ALA A 103 -9.36 17.32 -27.94
C ALA A 103 -8.86 16.19 -28.86
N ARG A 104 -8.04 16.56 -29.87
CA ARG A 104 -7.37 15.62 -30.76
C ARG A 104 -6.47 14.67 -29.94
N LYS A 105 -6.94 13.44 -29.68
CA LYS A 105 -6.05 12.32 -29.39
C LYS A 105 -5.06 12.19 -30.56
N ARG A 106 -3.75 12.26 -30.31
CA ARG A 106 -2.70 11.92 -31.28
C ARG A 106 -2.37 10.42 -31.12
N PRO A 107 -2.91 9.50 -31.93
CA PRO A 107 -2.71 8.06 -31.75
C PRO A 107 -1.59 7.51 -32.66
N ARG A 108 -0.91 8.36 -33.45
CA ARG A 108 0.05 7.96 -34.49
C ARG A 108 1.51 7.95 -34.05
N GLU A 109 1.88 8.71 -33.01
CA GLU A 109 3.27 8.78 -32.53
C GLU A 109 3.63 7.55 -31.67
N ASP A 110 2.71 7.06 -30.83
CA ASP A 110 2.96 5.93 -29.90
C ASP A 110 3.40 4.65 -30.60
N LYS A 111 2.65 4.18 -31.61
CA LYS A 111 2.94 2.88 -32.28
C LYS A 111 4.32 2.83 -32.94
N GLN A 112 4.88 3.98 -33.31
CA GLN A 112 6.20 4.05 -33.93
C GLN A 112 7.32 4.01 -32.89
N VAL A 113 7.06 4.52 -31.68
CA VAL A 113 7.96 4.43 -30.52
C VAL A 113 8.01 2.99 -30.00
N THR A 114 6.87 2.32 -29.84
CA THR A 114 6.78 0.91 -29.39
C THR A 114 7.60 -0.02 -30.28
N LYS A 115 7.47 0.13 -31.61
CA LYS A 115 8.24 -0.68 -32.57
C LYS A 115 9.74 -0.42 -32.52
N ARG A 116 10.16 0.82 -32.31
CA ARG A 116 11.59 1.15 -32.16
C ARG A 116 12.16 0.53 -30.89
N GLU A 117 11.41 0.58 -29.81
CA GLU A 117 11.77 -0.02 -28.53
C GLU A 117 11.89 -1.54 -28.64
N GLU A 118 10.96 -2.24 -29.29
CA GLU A 118 11.07 -3.69 -29.55
C GLU A 118 12.33 -4.06 -30.33
N VAL A 119 12.70 -3.25 -31.33
CA VAL A 119 13.94 -3.43 -32.11
C VAL A 119 15.19 -3.17 -31.25
N ILE A 120 15.15 -2.20 -30.35
CA ILE A 120 16.26 -1.93 -29.42
C ILE A 120 16.38 -3.08 -28.41
N LEU A 121 15.27 -3.48 -27.78
CA LEU A 121 15.23 -4.57 -26.80
C LEU A 121 15.72 -5.89 -27.39
N SER A 122 15.32 -6.21 -28.62
CA SER A 122 15.82 -7.42 -29.31
C SER A 122 17.32 -7.36 -29.58
N LYS A 123 17.86 -6.21 -29.99
CA LYS A 123 19.32 -6.01 -30.12
C LYS A 123 20.03 -6.16 -28.78
N VAL A 124 19.49 -5.56 -27.71
CA VAL A 124 20.04 -5.67 -26.36
C VAL A 124 20.06 -7.13 -25.90
N LYS A 125 18.96 -7.88 -26.08
CA LYS A 125 18.90 -9.32 -25.77
C LYS A 125 19.91 -10.13 -26.57
N ASN A 126 20.10 -9.83 -27.85
CA ASN A 126 21.11 -10.50 -28.67
C ASN A 126 22.53 -10.22 -28.17
N ILE A 127 22.82 -8.98 -27.77
CA ILE A 127 24.11 -8.60 -27.17
C ILE A 127 24.31 -9.36 -25.85
N MET A 128 23.31 -9.38 -24.97
CA MET A 128 23.36 -10.11 -23.70
C MET A 128 23.66 -11.59 -23.89
N SER A 129 22.94 -12.25 -24.80
CA SER A 129 23.19 -13.66 -25.15
C SER A 129 24.62 -13.85 -25.64
N CYS A 130 25.08 -13.01 -26.57
CA CYS A 130 26.44 -13.08 -27.11
C CYS A 130 27.52 -12.88 -26.03
N VAL A 131 27.26 -12.04 -25.02
CA VAL A 131 28.18 -11.84 -23.90
C VAL A 131 28.17 -13.05 -22.98
N LEU A 132 26.99 -13.59 -22.65
CA LEU A 132 26.85 -14.81 -21.83
C LEU A 132 27.55 -16.01 -22.46
N ASP A 133 27.40 -16.21 -23.77
CA ASP A 133 28.03 -17.33 -24.51
C ASP A 133 29.57 -17.25 -24.53
N LYS A 134 30.12 -16.03 -24.39
CA LYS A 134 31.57 -15.79 -24.34
C LYS A 134 32.15 -15.85 -22.93
N LEU A 135 31.31 -15.84 -21.90
CA LEU A 135 31.77 -15.92 -20.52
C LEU A 135 32.10 -17.37 -20.17
N PRO A 136 33.34 -17.68 -19.76
CA PRO A 136 33.73 -19.03 -19.39
C PRO A 136 32.84 -19.60 -18.27
N ASP A 137 32.59 -20.91 -18.28
CA ASP A 137 31.92 -21.63 -17.18
C ASP A 137 32.83 -21.91 -15.98
N GLN A 138 34.02 -21.32 -15.95
CA GLN A 138 34.90 -21.40 -14.79
C GLN A 138 34.28 -20.68 -13.59
N ASP A 139 34.51 -21.27 -12.41
CA ASP A 139 33.96 -20.82 -11.13
C ASP A 139 34.65 -19.57 -10.58
N ASP A 140 34.85 -18.57 -11.43
CA ASP A 140 35.47 -17.29 -11.09
C ASP A 140 34.42 -16.29 -10.57
N LYS A 141 34.79 -15.58 -9.50
CA LYS A 141 33.91 -14.63 -8.80
C LYS A 141 33.47 -13.49 -9.71
N PHE A 142 34.34 -13.04 -10.62
CA PHE A 142 34.02 -11.97 -11.57
C PHE A 142 33.07 -12.45 -12.67
N ASN A 143 33.26 -13.65 -13.20
CA ASN A 143 32.32 -14.25 -14.16
C ASN A 143 30.92 -14.47 -13.55
N LYS A 144 30.83 -14.93 -12.30
CA LYS A 144 29.56 -15.02 -11.56
C LYS A 144 28.90 -13.65 -11.41
N PHE A 145 29.67 -12.63 -11.05
CA PHE A 145 29.18 -11.26 -10.95
C PHE A 145 28.62 -10.75 -12.28
N LEU A 146 29.34 -10.91 -13.39
CA LEU A 146 28.86 -10.50 -14.71
C LEU A 146 27.61 -11.27 -15.15
N LYS A 147 27.59 -12.60 -14.98
CA LYS A 147 26.41 -13.45 -15.28
C LYS A 147 25.19 -12.99 -14.49
N ASN A 148 25.35 -12.66 -13.21
CA ASN A 148 24.27 -12.13 -12.38
C ASN A 148 23.80 -10.75 -12.86
N ASN A 149 24.71 -9.81 -13.15
CA ASN A 149 24.32 -8.49 -13.66
C ASN A 149 23.57 -8.57 -14.99
N ILE A 150 24.00 -9.44 -15.91
CA ILE A 150 23.30 -9.62 -17.19
C ILE A 150 21.90 -10.21 -16.96
N LYS A 151 21.76 -11.22 -16.10
CA LYS A 151 20.45 -11.76 -15.71
C LYS A 151 19.56 -10.69 -15.04
N HIS A 152 20.13 -9.79 -14.24
CA HIS A 152 19.40 -8.66 -13.66
C HIS A 152 18.97 -7.62 -14.70
N LEU A 153 19.65 -7.53 -15.85
CA LEU A 153 19.20 -6.69 -16.94
C LEU A 153 18.08 -7.35 -17.77
N GLU A 154 17.93 -8.67 -17.70
CA GLU A 154 16.80 -9.39 -18.31
C GLU A 154 15.51 -9.26 -17.49
N THR A 155 15.62 -8.99 -16.17
CA THR A 155 14.44 -8.71 -15.35
C THR A 155 13.78 -7.41 -15.77
N ASP A 156 12.48 -7.45 -16.02
CA ASP A 156 11.66 -6.29 -16.38
C ASP A 156 11.64 -5.30 -15.22
N LYS A 157 12.56 -4.33 -15.24
CA LYS A 157 12.64 -3.29 -14.22
C LYS A 157 11.52 -2.28 -14.48
N ARG A 158 10.43 -2.44 -13.73
CA ARG A 158 9.29 -1.53 -13.75
C ARG A 158 9.51 -0.39 -12.78
N GLU A 159 9.14 0.81 -13.20
CA GLU A 159 9.04 1.96 -12.31
C GLU A 159 7.79 1.77 -11.43
N VAL A 160 7.98 1.76 -10.11
CA VAL A 160 6.91 1.55 -9.15
C VAL A 160 6.45 2.92 -8.64
N VAL A 161 5.23 3.28 -9.00
CA VAL A 161 4.60 4.54 -8.60
C VAL A 161 3.63 4.26 -7.45
N GLY A 162 3.99 4.65 -6.23
CA GLY A 162 3.08 4.56 -5.09
C GLY A 162 2.13 5.76 -5.06
N VAL A 163 0.83 5.50 -4.92
CA VAL A 163 -0.22 6.51 -4.85
C VAL A 163 -0.74 6.58 -3.41
N PHE A 164 -0.44 7.69 -2.74
CA PHE A 164 -0.68 7.90 -1.32
C PHE A 164 -1.61 9.09 -1.10
N GLY A 165 -2.25 9.16 0.07
CA GLY A 165 -3.19 10.21 0.43
C GLY A 165 -4.36 9.67 1.24
N ARG A 166 -5.11 10.56 1.91
CA ARG A 166 -6.24 10.17 2.75
C ARG A 166 -7.31 9.40 1.97
N THR A 167 -8.09 8.59 2.67
CA THR A 167 -9.36 8.08 2.16
C THR A 167 -10.25 9.23 1.64
N GLY A 168 -10.88 9.03 0.48
CA GLY A 168 -11.71 10.04 -0.20
C GLY A 168 -10.96 11.07 -1.06
N ALA A 169 -9.61 11.12 -1.01
CA ALA A 169 -8.82 12.06 -1.81
C ALA A 169 -8.85 11.80 -3.34
N GLY A 170 -9.44 10.68 -3.78
CA GLY A 170 -9.60 10.34 -5.19
C GLY A 170 -8.45 9.53 -5.80
N LYS A 171 -7.67 8.79 -4.99
CA LYS A 171 -6.54 7.95 -5.45
C LYS A 171 -6.93 6.95 -6.52
N SER A 172 -7.91 6.08 -6.24
CA SER A 172 -8.36 5.04 -7.16
C SER A 172 -9.01 5.61 -8.42
N SER A 173 -9.75 6.73 -8.29
CA SER A 173 -10.30 7.48 -9.44
C SER A 173 -9.21 8.09 -10.32
N LEU A 174 -8.15 8.64 -9.72
CA LEU A 174 -6.99 9.15 -10.44
C LEU A 174 -6.29 8.03 -11.22
N ILE A 175 -6.09 6.86 -10.61
CA ILE A 175 -5.50 5.70 -11.28
C ILE A 175 -6.35 5.28 -12.48
N ASN A 176 -7.66 5.10 -12.31
CA ASN A 176 -8.59 4.77 -13.40
C ASN A 176 -8.51 5.80 -14.56
N ALA A 177 -8.43 7.09 -14.22
CA ALA A 177 -8.31 8.17 -15.21
C ALA A 177 -6.98 8.14 -15.97
N VAL A 178 -5.85 7.94 -15.27
CA VAL A 178 -4.50 7.90 -15.86
C VAL A 178 -4.34 6.69 -16.77
N ILE A 179 -4.81 5.50 -16.35
CA ILE A 179 -4.74 4.29 -17.18
C ILE A 179 -5.75 4.31 -18.33
N GLY A 180 -6.76 5.19 -18.27
CA GLY A 180 -7.82 5.29 -19.28
C GLY A 180 -8.82 4.13 -19.25
N VAL A 181 -8.97 3.46 -18.10
CA VAL A 181 -9.90 2.33 -17.90
C VAL A 181 -10.86 2.72 -16.78
N GLN A 182 -12.14 2.79 -17.11
CA GLN A 182 -13.18 3.08 -16.13
C GLN A 182 -13.53 1.84 -15.30
N ASP A 183 -13.92 2.07 -14.05
CA ASP A 183 -14.44 1.05 -13.13
C ASP A 183 -13.52 -0.16 -12.90
N LEU A 184 -12.21 -0.03 -13.11
CA LEU A 184 -11.25 -1.08 -12.75
C LEU A 184 -11.06 -1.11 -11.24
N LEU A 185 -10.53 -0.01 -10.70
CA LEU A 185 -10.43 0.16 -9.25
C LEU A 185 -11.74 0.71 -8.69
N PRO A 186 -12.19 0.18 -7.54
CA PRO A 186 -13.35 0.71 -6.85
C PRO A 186 -13.14 2.17 -6.45
N SER A 187 -14.09 3.05 -6.81
CA SER A 187 -14.11 4.45 -6.34
C SER A 187 -15.47 4.83 -5.78
N GLY A 188 -15.49 5.55 -4.65
CA GLY A 188 -16.69 6.01 -3.96
C GLY A 188 -16.35 7.11 -2.95
N ASP A 189 -17.37 7.88 -2.56
CA ASP A 189 -17.20 9.14 -1.82
C ASP A 189 -17.38 9.04 -0.30
N ILE A 190 -17.95 7.93 0.21
CA ILE A 190 -18.51 7.88 1.57
C ILE A 190 -17.67 7.02 2.55
N SER A 191 -16.97 5.99 2.06
CA SER A 191 -16.20 5.04 2.89
C SER A 191 -14.90 4.60 2.21
N ALA A 192 -13.99 3.96 2.96
CA ALA A 192 -12.74 3.42 2.42
C ALA A 192 -13.04 2.37 1.34
N CYS A 193 -12.89 2.76 0.07
CA CYS A 193 -13.19 1.93 -1.09
C CYS A 193 -12.12 0.87 -1.39
N THR A 194 -10.96 0.97 -0.73
CA THR A 194 -9.79 0.12 -0.90
C THR A 194 -9.24 -0.20 0.48
N SER A 195 -9.44 -1.44 0.95
CA SER A 195 -8.90 -1.93 2.23
C SER A 195 -7.60 -2.72 2.05
N VAL A 196 -7.17 -2.94 0.80
CA VAL A 196 -6.06 -3.83 0.42
C VAL A 196 -5.11 -3.09 -0.52
N MET A 197 -3.80 -3.38 -0.45
CA MET A 197 -2.86 -2.88 -1.46
C MET A 197 -3.23 -3.40 -2.85
N ILE A 198 -3.39 -2.50 -3.80
CA ILE A 198 -3.69 -2.85 -5.19
C ILE A 198 -2.53 -2.44 -6.08
N LYS A 199 -2.01 -3.37 -6.86
CA LYS A 199 -1.04 -3.13 -7.93
C LYS A 199 -1.77 -3.15 -9.27
N VAL A 200 -1.43 -2.22 -10.15
CA VAL A 200 -1.94 -2.18 -11.52
C VAL A 200 -0.77 -2.17 -12.48
N GLU A 201 -0.72 -3.17 -13.36
CA GLU A 201 0.37 -3.38 -14.29
C GLU A 201 -0.12 -3.86 -15.67
N ALA A 202 0.73 -3.84 -16.69
CA ALA A 202 0.34 -4.32 -18.02
C ALA A 202 0.25 -5.86 -18.07
N ASN A 203 -0.82 -6.37 -18.68
CA ASN A 203 -0.90 -7.76 -19.11
C ASN A 203 -0.23 -7.92 -20.48
N MET A 204 0.97 -8.50 -20.45
CA MET A 204 1.78 -8.76 -21.66
C MET A 204 1.63 -10.21 -22.15
N ARG A 205 0.89 -11.06 -21.42
CA ARG A 205 0.82 -12.51 -21.67
C ARG A 205 -0.42 -12.88 -22.48
N ASN A 206 -1.55 -12.25 -22.17
CA ASN A 206 -2.84 -12.57 -22.80
C ASN A 206 -3.69 -11.29 -22.97
N PRO A 207 -4.71 -11.31 -23.85
CA PRO A 207 -5.50 -10.13 -24.15
C PRO A 207 -6.64 -9.86 -23.15
N LYS A 208 -6.75 -10.62 -22.06
CA LYS A 208 -7.82 -10.48 -21.05
C LYS A 208 -7.37 -9.64 -19.86
N TYR A 209 -8.34 -9.15 -19.09
CA TYR A 209 -8.06 -8.62 -17.76
C TYR A 209 -7.80 -9.79 -16.83
N GLU A 210 -6.79 -9.66 -15.98
CA GLU A 210 -6.43 -10.66 -14.98
C GLU A 210 -6.24 -9.98 -13.63
N ALA A 211 -6.66 -10.64 -12.56
CA ALA A 211 -6.31 -10.24 -11.21
C ALA A 211 -5.71 -11.40 -10.45
N GLU A 212 -4.55 -11.16 -9.85
CA GLU A 212 -3.90 -12.09 -8.95
C GLU A 212 -4.10 -11.63 -7.51
N ILE A 213 -4.72 -12.48 -6.70
CA ILE A 213 -4.99 -12.24 -5.29
C ILE A 213 -3.93 -13.02 -4.50
N GLU A 214 -3.04 -12.29 -3.83
CA GLU A 214 -2.07 -12.82 -2.88
C GLU A 214 -2.68 -12.77 -1.48
N PHE A 215 -2.76 -13.92 -0.81
CA PHE A 215 -3.22 -14.00 0.56
C PHE A 215 -2.07 -13.84 1.56
N ILE A 216 -2.37 -13.40 2.77
CA ILE A 216 -1.45 -13.48 3.92
C ILE A 216 -1.14 -14.95 4.25
N THR A 217 -0.08 -15.19 5.03
CA THR A 217 0.23 -16.56 5.45
C THR A 217 -0.75 -17.06 6.51
N LYS A 218 -0.80 -18.38 6.72
CA LYS A 218 -1.64 -18.97 7.77
C LYS A 218 -1.16 -18.57 9.15
N GLU A 219 0.14 -18.35 9.28
CA GLU A 219 0.83 -17.93 10.49
C GLU A 219 0.46 -16.48 10.80
N ASP A 220 0.57 -15.57 9.81
CA ASP A 220 0.16 -14.18 9.96
C ASP A 220 -1.32 -14.07 10.38
N TRP A 221 -2.19 -14.85 9.74
CA TRP A 221 -3.62 -14.83 10.08
C TRP A 221 -3.91 -15.36 11.48
N LYS A 222 -3.17 -16.38 11.96
CA LYS A 222 -3.30 -16.85 13.33
C LYS A 222 -2.90 -15.76 14.33
N GLU A 223 -1.81 -15.05 14.07
CA GLU A 223 -1.38 -13.93 14.92
C GLU A 223 -2.41 -12.79 14.92
N GLU A 224 -3.02 -12.50 13.76
CA GLU A 224 -4.09 -11.52 13.63
C GLU A 224 -5.34 -11.95 14.41
N LEU A 225 -5.79 -13.21 14.28
CA LEU A 225 -6.89 -13.77 15.07
C LEU A 225 -6.64 -13.63 16.58
N TRP A 226 -5.44 -13.96 17.07
CA TRP A 226 -5.09 -13.78 18.47
C TRP A 226 -5.23 -12.31 18.90
N THR A 227 -4.79 -11.38 18.04
CA THR A 227 -4.89 -9.95 18.31
C THR A 227 -6.34 -9.48 18.35
N LEU A 228 -7.17 -9.90 17.38
CA LEU A 228 -8.61 -9.59 17.33
C LEU A 228 -9.34 -10.09 18.59
N PHE A 229 -9.04 -11.31 19.04
CA PHE A 229 -9.63 -11.86 20.26
C PHE A 229 -9.16 -11.16 21.54
N ASN A 230 -7.91 -10.68 21.58
CA ASN A 230 -7.42 -9.88 22.71
C ASN A 230 -8.17 -8.55 22.85
N PHE A 231 -8.57 -7.92 21.73
CA PHE A 231 -9.38 -6.70 21.75
C PHE A 231 -10.84 -6.95 22.14
N LEU A 232 -11.34 -8.16 21.95
CA LEU A 232 -12.71 -8.50 22.34
C LEU A 232 -12.90 -8.62 23.85
N GLY A 233 -11.84 -8.94 24.61
CA GLY A 233 -11.84 -9.01 26.07
C GLY A 233 -12.83 -10.03 26.68
N ASP A 234 -12.71 -10.27 27.98
CA ASP A 234 -13.68 -11.06 28.77
C ASP A 234 -14.58 -10.18 29.68
N ASP A 235 -14.30 -8.87 29.78
CA ASP A 235 -14.97 -7.96 30.72
C ASP A 235 -16.08 -7.14 30.05
N ASP A 236 -17.34 -7.40 30.43
CA ASP A 236 -18.56 -6.69 30.01
C ASP A 236 -18.59 -5.20 30.42
N ASP A 237 -17.64 -4.75 31.25
CA ASP A 237 -17.56 -3.39 31.81
C ASP A 237 -16.66 -2.42 31.03
N GLN A 238 -16.02 -2.85 29.93
CA GLN A 238 -15.20 -1.95 29.09
C GLN A 238 -16.04 -1.22 28.03
N GLU A 239 -15.82 0.09 27.90
CA GLU A 239 -16.39 0.87 26.79
C GLU A 239 -15.89 0.29 25.46
N LYS A 240 -16.84 -0.01 24.55
CA LYS A 240 -16.54 -0.54 23.22
C LYS A 240 -15.86 0.54 22.39
N ASP A 241 -14.55 0.49 22.35
CA ASP A 241 -13.73 1.39 21.54
C ASP A 241 -13.75 1.01 20.05
N GLU A 242 -13.05 1.79 19.23
CA GLU A 242 -12.97 1.55 17.78
C GLU A 242 -12.31 0.21 17.44
N ASP A 243 -11.34 -0.25 18.24
CA ASP A 243 -10.61 -1.50 17.99
C ASP A 243 -11.51 -2.72 18.26
N TYR A 244 -12.36 -2.66 19.28
CA TYR A 244 -13.40 -3.66 19.52
C TYR A 244 -14.37 -3.76 18.33
N LEU A 245 -14.86 -2.62 17.83
CA LEU A 245 -15.83 -2.60 16.72
C LEU A 245 -15.21 -3.12 15.41
N ASP A 246 -13.97 -2.74 15.09
CA ASP A 246 -13.24 -3.24 13.92
C ASP A 246 -12.99 -4.75 14.02
N SER A 247 -12.70 -5.25 15.23
CA SER A 247 -12.49 -6.69 15.47
C SER A 247 -13.77 -7.49 15.24
N VAL A 248 -14.90 -7.02 15.78
CA VAL A 248 -16.22 -7.62 15.56
C VAL A 248 -16.57 -7.62 14.07
N GLU A 249 -16.35 -6.51 13.38
CA GLU A 249 -16.65 -6.36 11.96
C GLU A 249 -15.82 -7.34 11.11
N THR A 250 -14.50 -7.36 11.33
CA THR A 250 -13.56 -8.23 10.61
C THR A 250 -13.90 -9.72 10.79
N LEU A 251 -14.17 -10.15 12.02
CA LEU A 251 -14.54 -11.54 12.31
C LEU A 251 -15.90 -11.89 11.70
N SER A 252 -16.87 -10.99 11.77
CA SER A 252 -18.22 -11.23 11.23
C SER A 252 -18.22 -11.32 9.70
N MET A 253 -17.36 -10.56 9.03
CA MET A 253 -17.21 -10.61 7.57
C MET A 253 -16.69 -11.95 7.04
N LEU A 254 -15.73 -12.55 7.76
CA LEU A 254 -15.10 -13.80 7.33
C LEU A 254 -15.85 -15.04 7.82
N TYR A 255 -16.38 -14.99 9.04
CA TYR A 255 -16.92 -16.15 9.75
C TYR A 255 -18.44 -16.07 10.00
N GLY A 256 -19.11 -14.97 9.68
CA GLY A 256 -20.51 -14.74 10.02
C GLY A 256 -20.70 -14.68 11.54
N GLU A 257 -21.81 -15.20 12.06
CA GLU A 257 -22.03 -15.26 13.52
C GLU A 257 -21.30 -16.46 14.19
N GLU A 258 -20.70 -17.37 13.40
CA GLU A 258 -20.09 -18.59 13.95
C GLU A 258 -18.86 -18.32 14.83
N TRP A 259 -18.18 -17.17 14.65
CA TRP A 259 -16.96 -16.88 15.41
C TRP A 259 -17.20 -16.66 16.89
N ARG A 260 -18.39 -16.18 17.29
CA ARG A 260 -18.71 -15.84 18.68
C ARG A 260 -18.56 -17.00 19.66
N ASN A 261 -18.75 -18.24 19.16
CA ASN A 261 -18.71 -19.46 19.98
C ASN A 261 -17.48 -20.34 19.68
N LYS A 262 -16.41 -19.77 19.12
CA LYS A 262 -15.23 -20.51 18.67
C LYS A 262 -13.95 -19.85 19.15
N SER A 263 -12.98 -20.68 19.51
CA SER A 263 -11.61 -20.21 19.75
C SER A 263 -10.88 -19.89 18.44
N PRO A 264 -9.81 -19.08 18.48
CA PRO A 264 -8.96 -18.78 17.31
C PRO A 264 -8.50 -20.04 16.55
N GLU A 265 -8.16 -21.13 17.24
CA GLU A 265 -7.71 -22.38 16.62
C GLU A 265 -8.82 -23.04 15.80
N ASN A 266 -10.06 -22.97 16.29
CA ASN A 266 -11.22 -23.53 15.61
C ASN A 266 -11.65 -22.72 14.40
N LEU A 267 -11.26 -21.43 14.33
CA LEU A 267 -11.48 -20.55 13.18
C LEU A 267 -10.51 -20.79 12.02
N MET A 268 -9.48 -21.61 12.24
CA MET A 268 -8.59 -22.11 11.18
C MET A 268 -9.11 -23.37 10.48
N ASP A 269 -10.31 -23.85 10.82
CA ASP A 269 -10.92 -25.01 10.17
C ASP A 269 -11.15 -24.77 8.66
N LYS A 270 -10.83 -25.77 7.85
CA LYS A 270 -10.92 -25.72 6.38
C LYS A 270 -12.32 -25.37 5.86
N LYS A 271 -13.37 -25.60 6.65
CA LYS A 271 -14.76 -25.27 6.29
C LYS A 271 -14.99 -23.78 6.01
N PHE A 272 -14.21 -22.89 6.62
CA PHE A 272 -14.35 -21.45 6.43
C PHE A 272 -13.72 -20.97 5.11
N PHE A 273 -12.78 -21.74 4.57
CA PHE A 273 -11.97 -21.36 3.41
C PHE A 273 -12.32 -22.16 2.14
N ARG A 274 -13.52 -22.75 2.07
CA ARG A 274 -13.94 -23.60 0.93
C ARG A 274 -13.96 -22.87 -0.42
N GLU A 275 -14.28 -21.58 -0.44
CA GLU A 275 -14.26 -20.76 -1.66
C GLU A 275 -12.86 -20.21 -2.00
N ILE A 276 -11.94 -20.28 -1.05
CA ILE A 276 -10.56 -19.79 -1.16
C ILE A 276 -9.54 -20.86 -0.71
N PRO A 277 -9.59 -22.09 -1.28
CA PRO A 277 -8.64 -23.15 -0.93
C PRO A 277 -7.17 -22.75 -1.18
N GLU A 278 -6.94 -21.77 -2.05
CA GLU A 278 -5.63 -21.20 -2.36
C GLU A 278 -4.95 -20.62 -1.11
N PHE A 279 -5.71 -20.00 -0.20
CA PHE A 279 -5.18 -19.50 1.08
C PHE A 279 -4.54 -20.63 1.91
N LEU A 280 -5.24 -21.75 2.08
CA LEU A 280 -4.76 -22.87 2.89
C LEU A 280 -3.51 -23.55 2.30
N SER A 281 -3.40 -23.52 0.97
CA SER A 281 -2.27 -24.07 0.22
C SER A 281 -1.16 -23.06 -0.04
N SER A 282 -1.28 -21.83 0.47
CA SER A 282 -0.31 -20.75 0.30
C SER A 282 -0.04 -20.44 -1.18
N LYS A 283 -1.09 -20.42 -1.99
CA LYS A 283 -1.06 -20.08 -3.42
C LYS A 283 -1.86 -18.80 -3.67
N SER A 284 -1.52 -18.09 -4.74
CA SER A 284 -2.35 -16.98 -5.23
C SER A 284 -3.58 -17.51 -5.97
N LYS A 285 -4.67 -16.75 -5.91
CA LYS A 285 -5.87 -16.99 -6.72
C LYS A 285 -5.83 -16.08 -7.95
N ILE A 286 -6.06 -16.64 -9.13
CA ILE A 286 -6.08 -15.89 -10.39
C ILE A 286 -7.51 -15.84 -10.91
N LEU A 287 -8.00 -14.64 -11.19
CA LEU A 287 -9.28 -14.36 -11.83
C LEU A 287 -9.03 -13.73 -13.20
N THR A 288 -9.87 -14.04 -14.18
CA THR A 288 -9.76 -13.48 -15.53
C THR A 288 -11.11 -13.10 -16.08
N SER A 289 -11.21 -11.95 -16.74
CA SER A 289 -12.45 -11.48 -17.37
C SER A 289 -12.16 -10.75 -18.68
N ASP A 290 -13.17 -10.63 -19.53
CA ASP A 290 -13.04 -9.90 -20.80
C ASP A 290 -13.18 -8.39 -20.61
N THR A 291 -13.80 -7.95 -19.51
CA THR A 291 -13.98 -6.53 -19.17
C THR A 291 -13.44 -6.18 -17.77
N ALA A 292 -13.00 -4.93 -17.60
CA ALA A 292 -12.55 -4.41 -16.30
C ALA A 292 -13.67 -4.44 -15.24
N LYS A 293 -14.90 -4.11 -15.65
CA LYS A 293 -16.06 -4.02 -14.77
C LYS A 293 -16.46 -5.38 -14.18
N GLU A 294 -16.46 -6.43 -15.00
CA GLU A 294 -16.73 -7.80 -14.54
C GLU A 294 -15.68 -8.26 -13.52
N LEU A 295 -14.39 -8.01 -13.82
CA LEU A 295 -13.30 -8.37 -12.93
C LEU A 295 -13.38 -7.60 -11.61
N SER A 296 -13.66 -6.30 -11.67
CA SER A 296 -13.83 -5.46 -10.49
C SER A 296 -15.00 -5.94 -9.62
N ALA A 297 -16.13 -6.30 -10.22
CA ALA A 297 -17.30 -6.83 -9.53
C ALA A 297 -16.99 -8.14 -8.78
N GLU A 298 -16.21 -9.04 -9.38
CA GLU A 298 -15.79 -10.30 -8.73
C GLU A 298 -14.82 -10.05 -7.56
N LEU A 299 -14.01 -8.99 -7.66
CA LEU A 299 -13.00 -8.62 -6.66
C LEU A 299 -13.53 -7.84 -5.46
N VAL A 300 -14.79 -7.39 -5.49
CA VAL A 300 -15.40 -6.63 -4.39
C VAL A 300 -15.22 -7.35 -3.04
N LYS A 301 -15.48 -8.67 -2.99
CA LYS A 301 -15.35 -9.46 -1.75
C LYS A 301 -13.91 -9.61 -1.24
N TYR A 302 -12.91 -9.25 -2.06
CA TYR A 302 -11.50 -9.34 -1.73
C TYR A 302 -10.86 -7.98 -1.42
N THR A 303 -11.51 -6.87 -1.76
CA THR A 303 -10.89 -5.53 -1.76
C THR A 303 -11.63 -4.50 -0.90
N ARG A 304 -12.93 -4.73 -0.61
CA ARG A 304 -13.81 -3.80 0.10
C ARG A 304 -14.35 -4.38 1.40
N SER A 305 -14.56 -3.49 2.37
CA SER A 305 -15.22 -3.77 3.66
C SER A 305 -16.74 -3.55 3.66
N GLU A 306 -17.37 -3.08 2.58
CA GLU A 306 -18.81 -2.76 2.66
C GLU A 306 -19.74 -3.99 2.50
N SER A 307 -20.60 -4.14 3.51
CA SER A 307 -21.76 -5.04 3.58
C SER A 307 -23.04 -4.22 3.66
N LYS A 308 -23.39 -3.49 2.59
CA LYS A 308 -24.70 -2.80 2.48
C LYS A 308 -25.32 -2.98 1.10
N GLU A 309 -25.61 -4.22 0.74
CA GLU A 309 -26.73 -4.50 -0.17
C GLU A 309 -27.77 -5.27 0.66
N GLU A 310 -28.91 -4.64 0.93
CA GLU A 310 -30.04 -5.19 1.70
C GLU A 310 -30.78 -6.34 0.97
N ASP A 311 -30.26 -6.85 -0.16
CA ASP A 311 -30.95 -7.79 -1.04
C ASP A 311 -30.23 -9.14 -1.30
N ALA A 312 -29.27 -9.55 -0.47
CA ALA A 312 -28.62 -10.86 -0.61
C ALA A 312 -28.91 -11.78 0.59
N GLN A 313 -29.96 -12.62 0.46
CA GLN A 313 -30.31 -13.69 1.41
C GLN A 313 -29.29 -14.84 1.51
N ASP A 314 -28.19 -14.80 0.76
CA ASP A 314 -27.06 -15.71 0.93
C ASP A 314 -25.95 -15.01 1.69
N VAL A 315 -25.45 -15.63 2.77
CA VAL A 315 -24.29 -15.16 3.54
C VAL A 315 -23.07 -15.09 2.61
N LYS A 316 -22.89 -13.98 1.90
CA LYS A 316 -21.66 -13.70 1.16
C LYS A 316 -20.58 -13.51 2.21
N ARG A 317 -19.46 -14.24 2.09
CA ARG A 317 -18.29 -14.02 2.94
C ARG A 317 -17.38 -12.99 2.27
N TRP A 318 -16.80 -12.10 3.06
CA TRP A 318 -15.79 -11.17 2.60
C TRP A 318 -14.40 -11.67 3.04
N TYR A 319 -13.47 -11.66 2.10
CA TYR A 319 -12.14 -12.24 2.24
C TYR A 319 -11.03 -11.20 2.33
N TRP A 320 -11.33 -9.91 2.20
CA TRP A 320 -10.34 -8.82 2.28
C TRP A 320 -9.42 -8.87 3.52
N PRO A 321 -9.82 -9.39 4.71
CA PRO A 321 -8.91 -9.49 5.84
C PRO A 321 -7.73 -10.44 5.55
N LEU A 322 -7.95 -11.46 4.72
CA LEU A 322 -6.93 -12.45 4.34
C LEU A 322 -6.08 -12.02 3.14
N VAL A 323 -6.43 -10.91 2.48
CA VAL A 323 -5.73 -10.50 1.26
C VAL A 323 -4.58 -9.56 1.61
N LYS A 324 -3.38 -9.96 1.18
CA LYS A 324 -2.15 -9.18 1.30
C LYS A 324 -2.04 -8.15 0.17
N CYS A 325 -2.32 -8.56 -1.06
CA CYS A 325 -2.23 -7.71 -2.25
C CYS A 325 -3.14 -8.24 -3.36
N VAL A 326 -3.70 -7.34 -4.17
CA VAL A 326 -4.32 -7.67 -5.46
C VAL A 326 -3.51 -7.04 -6.57
N THR A 327 -3.11 -7.82 -7.58
CA THR A 327 -2.42 -7.31 -8.77
C THR A 327 -3.32 -7.41 -9.98
N PHE A 328 -3.83 -6.28 -10.45
CA PHE A 328 -4.54 -6.17 -11.73
C PHE A 328 -3.55 -6.12 -12.89
N ARG A 329 -3.74 -6.99 -13.88
CA ARG A 329 -3.03 -6.96 -15.15
C ARG A 329 -3.99 -6.51 -16.25
N VAL A 330 -3.72 -5.33 -16.79
CA VAL A 330 -4.56 -4.66 -17.78
C VAL A 330 -4.04 -4.94 -19.19
N PRO A 331 -4.84 -5.53 -20.09
CA PRO A 331 -4.40 -5.81 -21.45
C PRO A 331 -4.30 -4.52 -22.29
N LYS A 332 -3.38 -4.51 -23.25
CA LYS A 332 -3.25 -3.44 -24.28
C LYS A 332 -3.12 -2.02 -23.69
N ASN A 333 -2.38 -1.88 -22.59
CA ASN A 333 -2.11 -0.59 -21.97
C ASN A 333 -0.62 -0.23 -22.10
N ASP A 334 -0.31 0.70 -23.02
CA ASP A 334 1.08 1.08 -23.31
C ASP A 334 1.72 1.83 -22.15
N PHE A 335 0.94 2.61 -21.37
CA PHE A 335 1.43 3.34 -20.21
C PHE A 335 1.95 2.39 -19.10
N LEU A 336 1.24 1.30 -18.84
CA LEU A 336 1.60 0.32 -17.81
C LEU A 336 2.69 -0.67 -18.23
N ARG A 337 3.26 -0.53 -19.44
CA ARG A 337 4.22 -1.50 -19.98
C ARG A 337 5.49 -1.63 -19.12
N HIS A 338 5.96 -0.50 -18.60
CA HIS A 338 7.15 -0.41 -17.75
C HIS A 338 6.86 0.32 -16.43
N VAL A 339 5.57 0.45 -16.08
CA VAL A 339 5.10 1.16 -14.89
C VAL A 339 4.15 0.26 -14.13
N THR A 340 4.35 0.14 -12.83
CA THR A 340 3.40 -0.45 -11.89
C THR A 340 2.86 0.65 -11.00
N LEU A 341 1.56 0.89 -11.05
CA LEU A 341 0.88 1.78 -10.11
C LEU A 341 0.51 0.99 -8.85
N VAL A 342 0.73 1.55 -7.67
CA VAL A 342 0.37 0.93 -6.40
C VAL A 342 -0.62 1.85 -5.68
N ASP A 343 -1.88 1.43 -5.60
CA ASP A 343 -2.90 2.05 -4.75
C ASP A 343 -2.79 1.44 -3.35
N LEU A 344 -2.79 2.30 -2.34
CA LEU A 344 -2.73 1.90 -0.95
C LEU A 344 -4.02 2.32 -0.25
N PRO A 345 -4.47 1.54 0.77
CA PRO A 345 -5.49 2.04 1.68
C PRO A 345 -5.06 3.41 2.22
N GLY A 346 -5.99 4.36 2.28
CA GLY A 346 -5.67 5.71 2.74
C GLY A 346 -5.41 5.73 4.24
N ASN A 347 -4.57 6.66 4.71
CA ASN A 347 -4.45 6.97 6.14
C ASN A 347 -5.86 7.19 6.72
N GLY A 348 -6.24 6.41 7.74
CA GLY A 348 -7.61 6.31 8.25
C GLY A 348 -8.39 5.10 7.74
N ASP A 349 -7.72 4.04 7.29
CA ASP A 349 -8.32 2.71 7.23
C ASP A 349 -8.56 2.22 8.66
N ARG A 350 -9.66 1.50 8.91
CA ARG A 350 -10.01 1.03 10.27
C ARG A 350 -8.94 0.10 10.83
N ASN A 351 -8.27 -0.62 9.94
CA ASN A 351 -7.20 -1.54 10.32
C ASN A 351 -5.85 -0.80 10.50
N LYS A 352 -5.50 -0.50 11.76
CA LYS A 352 -4.24 0.16 12.16
C LYS A 352 -2.97 -0.55 11.70
N SER A 353 -3.01 -1.86 11.43
CA SER A 353 -1.84 -2.59 10.89
C SER A 353 -1.60 -2.23 9.42
N ARG A 354 -2.67 -1.96 8.67
CA ARG A 354 -2.65 -1.57 7.25
C ARG A 354 -2.38 -0.08 7.07
N ASP A 355 -2.78 0.73 8.03
CA ASP A 355 -2.47 2.16 8.08
C ASP A 355 -0.96 2.45 8.17
N ARG A 356 -0.15 1.48 8.63
CA ARG A 356 1.33 1.55 8.62
C ARG A 356 1.99 0.88 7.42
N MET A 357 1.22 0.21 6.55
CA MET A 357 1.75 -0.51 5.39
C MET A 357 2.44 0.44 4.40
N TRP A 358 1.90 1.66 4.24
CA TRP A 358 2.47 2.63 3.31
C TRP A 358 3.93 2.98 3.64
N LYS A 359 4.31 3.00 4.93
CA LYS A 359 5.69 3.23 5.38
C LYS A 359 6.67 2.15 4.90
N LYS A 360 6.20 0.90 4.80
CA LYS A 360 7.00 -0.21 4.25
C LYS A 360 7.10 -0.14 2.73
N VAL A 361 6.02 0.26 2.07
CA VAL A 361 5.92 0.28 0.59
C VAL A 361 6.64 1.49 -0.03
N VAL A 362 6.61 2.65 0.63
CA VAL A 362 7.20 3.90 0.11
C VAL A 362 8.70 3.76 -0.18
N GLY A 363 9.46 3.00 0.62
CA GLY A 363 10.88 2.77 0.39
C GLY A 363 11.19 1.97 -0.90
N SER A 364 10.22 1.18 -1.37
CA SER A 364 10.30 0.42 -2.63
C SER A 364 9.69 1.14 -3.84
N CYS A 365 9.14 2.34 -3.64
CA CYS A 365 8.56 3.12 -4.73
C CYS A 365 9.65 3.97 -5.39
N SER A 366 9.81 3.85 -6.71
CA SER A 366 10.73 4.72 -7.43
C SER A 366 10.17 6.13 -7.61
N THR A 367 8.84 6.26 -7.62
CA THR A 367 8.11 7.53 -7.66
C THR A 367 6.97 7.52 -6.66
N VAL A 368 6.75 8.64 -5.97
CA VAL A 368 5.68 8.81 -4.99
C VAL A 368 4.71 9.87 -5.49
N TRP A 369 3.42 9.53 -5.54
CA TRP A 369 2.33 10.46 -5.79
C TRP A 369 1.55 10.70 -4.51
N ILE A 370 1.49 11.95 -4.07
CA ILE A 370 0.72 12.38 -2.89
C ILE A 370 -0.54 13.06 -3.41
N VAL A 371 -1.68 12.45 -3.16
CA VAL A 371 -2.98 12.85 -3.69
C VAL A 371 -3.79 13.52 -2.58
N ALA A 372 -4.17 14.77 -2.82
CA ALA A 372 -4.94 15.58 -1.89
C ALA A 372 -6.07 16.31 -2.63
N GLU A 373 -7.18 16.57 -1.95
CA GLU A 373 -8.23 17.43 -2.53
C GLU A 373 -7.75 18.87 -2.64
N ILE A 374 -8.01 19.52 -3.76
CA ILE A 374 -7.51 20.89 -4.01
C ILE A 374 -7.92 21.92 -2.95
N ASN A 375 -9.10 21.74 -2.33
CA ASN A 375 -9.60 22.64 -1.29
C ASN A 375 -8.93 22.45 0.07
N ARG A 376 -8.21 21.34 0.28
CA ARG A 376 -7.62 20.97 1.58
C ARG A 376 -6.12 20.70 1.51
N ALA A 377 -5.54 20.66 0.31
CA ALA A 377 -4.15 20.31 0.04
C ALA A 377 -3.13 20.98 0.98
N ALA A 378 -3.26 22.28 1.25
CA ALA A 378 -2.34 23.00 2.14
C ALA A 378 -2.51 22.66 3.63
N SER A 379 -3.72 22.27 4.05
CA SER A 379 -4.08 22.01 5.45
C SER A 379 -4.07 20.53 5.85
N GLU A 380 -3.87 19.62 4.89
CA GLU A 380 -4.00 18.19 5.10
C GLU A 380 -2.72 17.59 5.70
N LYS A 381 -2.73 17.42 7.02
CA LYS A 381 -1.58 16.96 7.82
C LYS A 381 -1.01 15.63 7.30
N GLU A 382 -1.88 14.69 6.92
CA GLU A 382 -1.50 13.36 6.44
C GLU A 382 -0.67 13.43 5.15
N SER A 383 -1.08 14.30 4.21
CA SER A 383 -0.35 14.52 2.96
C SER A 383 1.04 15.12 3.21
N TRP A 384 1.17 15.99 4.21
CA TRP A 384 2.46 16.54 4.64
C TRP A 384 3.34 15.53 5.38
N GLU A 385 2.76 14.65 6.20
CA GLU A 385 3.47 13.56 6.86
C GLU A 385 4.05 12.58 5.83
N ILE A 386 3.25 12.18 4.84
CA ILE A 386 3.70 11.33 3.73
C ILE A 386 4.84 12.02 2.97
N LEU A 387 4.74 13.33 2.71
CA LEU A 387 5.81 14.08 2.05
C LEU A 387 7.10 14.05 2.86
N LYS A 388 7.03 14.32 4.17
CA LYS A 388 8.19 14.35 5.06
C LYS A 388 8.89 12.99 5.12
N GLU A 389 8.13 11.91 5.28
CA GLU A 389 8.65 10.54 5.32
C GLU A 389 9.14 10.07 3.95
N SER A 390 8.51 10.49 2.85
CA SER A 390 9.01 10.17 1.51
C SER A 390 10.32 10.88 1.22
N CYS A 391 10.46 12.14 1.66
CA CYS A 391 11.69 12.92 1.53
C CYS A 391 12.84 12.32 2.34
N SER A 392 12.61 11.76 3.54
CA SER A 392 13.67 11.11 4.33
C SER A 392 14.20 9.84 3.64
N LEU A 393 13.40 9.21 2.79
CA LEU A 393 13.78 8.04 2.00
C LEU A 393 14.45 8.39 0.65
N MET A 394 14.49 9.67 0.27
CA MET A 394 15.22 10.11 -0.91
C MET A 394 16.73 10.21 -0.59
N GLY A 395 17.57 9.56 -1.40
CA GLY A 395 19.03 9.75 -1.37
C GLY A 395 19.84 8.81 -0.47
N ASN A 396 19.26 8.28 0.62
CA ASN A 396 19.94 7.36 1.55
C ASN A 396 19.87 5.87 1.14
N GLY A 397 19.99 5.59 -0.16
CA GLY A 397 19.90 4.22 -0.71
C GLY A 397 18.47 3.70 -0.95
N GLY A 398 17.44 4.53 -0.73
CA GLY A 398 16.06 4.25 -1.16
C GLY A 398 15.90 4.32 -2.68
N GLU A 399 14.88 3.64 -3.21
CA GLU A 399 14.62 3.62 -4.66
C GLU A 399 13.92 4.89 -5.17
N CYS A 400 13.37 5.70 -4.26
CA CYS A 400 12.58 6.90 -4.58
C CYS A 400 13.44 8.00 -5.20
N ARG A 401 13.04 8.44 -6.40
CA ARG A 401 13.72 9.48 -7.20
C ARG A 401 12.87 10.73 -7.39
N GLN A 402 11.55 10.58 -7.33
CA GLN A 402 10.60 11.64 -7.66
C GLN A 402 9.40 11.62 -6.72
N ILE A 403 8.99 12.79 -6.27
CA ILE A 403 7.76 13.00 -5.49
C ILE A 403 6.90 14.01 -6.24
N HIS A 404 5.63 13.67 -6.45
CA HIS A 404 4.63 14.54 -7.08
C HIS A 404 3.47 14.77 -6.13
N PHE A 405 3.08 16.03 -5.95
CA PHE A 405 1.88 16.40 -5.22
C PHE A 405 0.75 16.68 -6.21
N ILE A 406 -0.35 15.95 -6.12
CA ILE A 406 -1.46 15.95 -7.06
C ILE A 406 -2.72 16.43 -6.36
N CYS A 407 -3.17 17.64 -6.73
CA CYS A 407 -4.42 18.19 -6.23
C CYS A 407 -5.61 17.74 -7.10
N THR A 408 -6.47 16.90 -6.55
CA THR A 408 -7.68 16.35 -7.21
C THR A 408 -8.90 17.25 -7.00
N LYS A 409 -10.01 16.92 -7.67
CA LYS A 409 -11.29 17.64 -7.57
C LYS A 409 -11.19 19.14 -7.95
N SER A 410 -10.33 19.45 -8.92
CA SER A 410 -10.07 20.82 -9.39
C SER A 410 -11.30 21.50 -10.02
N ASP A 411 -12.26 20.71 -10.48
CA ASP A 411 -13.55 21.14 -11.03
C ASP A 411 -14.52 21.70 -9.96
N ILE A 412 -14.25 21.47 -8.66
CA ILE A 412 -15.09 21.94 -7.54
C ILE A 412 -14.72 23.37 -7.10
N ILE A 413 -13.57 23.89 -7.53
CA ILE A 413 -13.10 25.23 -7.14
C ILE A 413 -14.07 26.29 -7.67
N GLY A 414 -14.60 27.14 -6.79
CA GLY A 414 -15.44 28.28 -7.14
C GLY A 414 -16.95 28.00 -7.18
N ARG A 415 -17.42 26.79 -6.84
CA ARG A 415 -18.86 26.49 -6.72
C ARG A 415 -19.45 26.74 -5.33
N SER A 416 -18.65 27.09 -4.33
CA SER A 416 -19.07 27.37 -2.95
C SER A 416 -19.62 28.79 -2.75
N GLY A 417 -20.49 29.26 -3.65
CA GLY A 417 -20.92 30.67 -3.66
C GLY A 417 -22.37 30.93 -4.04
N ASN A 418 -23.24 29.92 -4.18
CA ASN A 418 -24.69 30.12 -4.32
C ASN A 418 -25.44 28.84 -3.94
N GLN A 419 -25.77 28.70 -2.66
CA GLN A 419 -26.96 27.97 -2.20
C GLN A 419 -27.66 28.81 -1.15
#